data_AF-A0A554GQC6-F1
#
_entry.id   AF-A0A554GQC6-F1
#
_cell.length_a   1.000
_cell.length_b   1.000
_cell.length_c   1.000
_cell.angle_alpha   90.00
_cell.angle_beta   90.00
_cell.angle_gamma   90.00
#
_symmetry.space_group_name_H-M   'P 1'
#
loop_
_entity.id
_entity.type
_entity.pdbx_description
1 polymer ?
#
loop_
_entity_poly.entity_id
_entity_poly.type
_entity_poly.pdbx_seq_one_letter_code
_entity_poly.pdbx_strand_id
1 'polypeptide(L)'
;MSEKNENEAARARRLAESPGREWRLLAHRQSGDVDVKNEGVFDELVVDHWLHIEQLSEREWWMRIGDARILVLVESSGEVRVDVERGFHAPILGTTTDK
;
A
#
# COMPACT_ATOMS: atom_id res chain seq x y z
N MET A 1 -21.75 -28.60 -14.43
CA MET A 1 -20.53 -27.80 -14.69
C MET A 1 -20.72 -26.32 -14.32
N SER A 2 -21.60 -25.96 -13.37
CA SER A 2 -22.05 -24.56 -13.18
C SER A 2 -21.59 -23.91 -11.87
N GLU A 3 -21.70 -24.59 -10.73
CA GLU A 3 -21.39 -23.97 -9.41
C GLU A 3 -19.89 -23.75 -9.15
N LYS A 4 -19.01 -24.60 -9.71
CA LYS A 4 -17.56 -24.47 -9.52
C LYS A 4 -16.99 -23.23 -10.24
N ASN A 5 -17.51 -22.90 -11.42
CA ASN A 5 -17.09 -21.74 -12.20
C ASN A 5 -17.65 -20.42 -11.64
N GLU A 6 -18.87 -20.42 -11.10
CA GLU A 6 -19.43 -19.25 -10.42
C GLU A 6 -18.65 -18.88 -9.15
N ASN A 7 -18.19 -19.89 -8.41
CA ASN A 7 -17.39 -19.67 -7.20
C ASN A 7 -15.97 -19.14 -7.52
N GLU A 8 -15.36 -19.61 -8.61
CA GLU A 8 -14.07 -19.08 -9.08
C GLU A 8 -14.17 -17.66 -9.63
N ALA A 9 -15.22 -17.33 -10.38
CA ALA A 9 -15.45 -15.97 -10.89
C ALA A 9 -15.76 -14.97 -9.76
N ALA A 10 -16.58 -15.36 -8.77
CA ALA A 10 -16.85 -14.53 -7.60
C ALA A 10 -15.63 -14.35 -6.69
N ARG A 11 -14.77 -15.38 -6.59
CA ARG A 11 -13.48 -15.29 -5.90
C ARG A 11 -12.51 -14.39 -6.67
N ALA A 12 -12.40 -14.53 -7.99
CA ALA A 12 -11.56 -13.68 -8.84
C ALA A 12 -12.00 -12.21 -8.79
N ARG A 13 -13.32 -11.95 -8.75
CA ARG A 13 -13.89 -10.61 -8.60
C ARG A 13 -13.61 -10.01 -7.22
N ARG A 14 -13.83 -10.77 -6.14
CA ARG A 14 -13.43 -10.35 -4.77
C ARG A 14 -11.95 -10.06 -4.66
N LEU A 15 -11.12 -10.91 -5.27
CA LEU A 15 -9.68 -10.71 -5.31
C LEU A 15 -9.28 -9.50 -6.17
N ALA A 16 -10.03 -9.17 -7.22
CA ALA A 16 -9.82 -7.93 -8.00
C ALA A 16 -10.28 -6.68 -7.23
N GLU A 17 -11.22 -6.83 -6.29
CA GLU A 17 -11.67 -5.80 -5.36
C GLU A 17 -10.82 -5.73 -4.06
N SER A 18 -9.82 -6.61 -3.91
CA SER A 18 -8.90 -6.62 -2.76
C SER A 18 -7.87 -5.50 -2.89
N PRO A 19 -7.83 -4.53 -1.96
CA PRO A 19 -6.83 -3.47 -2.00
C PRO A 19 -5.40 -4.02 -1.90
N GLY A 20 -4.43 -3.29 -2.45
CA GLY A 20 -3.01 -3.71 -2.48
C GLY A 20 -2.63 -4.63 -3.65
N ARG A 21 -3.55 -4.97 -4.57
CA ARG A 21 -3.28 -5.77 -5.76
C ARG A 21 -2.54 -5.04 -6.87
N GLU A 22 -2.75 -3.74 -6.98
CA GLU A 22 -2.03 -2.89 -7.91
C GLU A 22 -0.84 -2.25 -7.21
N TRP A 23 0.36 -2.69 -7.56
CA TRP A 23 1.61 -2.18 -6.99
C TRP A 23 2.78 -2.44 -7.93
N ARG A 24 3.84 -1.65 -7.76
CA ARG A 24 5.11 -1.83 -8.47
C ARG A 24 6.28 -1.51 -7.54
N LEU A 25 7.31 -2.33 -7.59
CA LEU A 25 8.62 -2.07 -6.99
C LEU A 25 9.66 -2.00 -8.09
N LEU A 26 10.39 -0.89 -8.17
CA LEU A 26 11.55 -0.73 -9.05
C LEU A 26 12.78 -0.41 -8.21
N ALA A 27 13.85 -1.19 -8.39
CA ALA A 27 15.15 -0.95 -7.78
C ALA A 27 16.28 -1.18 -8.78
N HIS A 28 17.31 -0.33 -8.72
CA HIS A 28 18.48 -0.42 -9.60
C HIS A 28 19.64 -1.11 -8.87
N ARG A 29 20.16 -2.19 -9.45
CA ARG A 29 21.39 -2.89 -8.99
C ARG A 29 22.39 -2.92 -10.14
N GLN A 30 23.68 -3.08 -9.81
CA GLN A 30 24.76 -3.10 -10.81
C GLN A 30 24.59 -4.16 -11.90
N SER A 31 23.92 -5.27 -11.59
CA SER A 31 23.64 -6.37 -12.52
C SER A 31 22.36 -6.18 -13.36
N GLY A 32 21.70 -5.02 -13.27
CA GLY A 32 20.46 -4.69 -14.00
C GLY A 32 19.24 -4.65 -13.09
N ASP A 33 18.17 -4.00 -13.52
CA ASP A 33 17.05 -3.62 -12.65
C ASP A 33 16.28 -4.80 -12.04
N VAL A 34 15.65 -4.54 -10.89
CA VAL A 34 14.59 -5.34 -10.28
C VAL A 34 13.28 -4.58 -10.49
N ASP A 35 12.40 -5.10 -11.34
CA ASP A 35 11.08 -4.53 -11.62
C ASP A 35 10.02 -5.60 -11.37
N VAL A 36 9.26 -5.45 -10.28
CA VAL A 36 8.19 -6.38 -9.89
C VAL A 36 6.87 -5.62 -9.90
N LYS A 37 5.85 -6.20 -10.53
CA LYS A 37 4.53 -5.57 -10.67
C LYS A 37 3.42 -6.59 -10.47
N ASN A 38 2.49 -6.28 -9.57
CA ASN A 38 1.27 -7.05 -9.33
C ASN A 38 1.50 -8.55 -9.06
N GLU A 39 2.68 -8.93 -8.57
CA GLU A 39 3.01 -10.32 -8.20
C GLU A 39 2.52 -10.60 -6.78
N GLY A 40 1.21 -10.76 -6.61
CA GLY A 40 0.57 -10.95 -5.31
C GLY A 40 -0.08 -9.67 -4.77
N VAL A 41 -0.30 -9.63 -3.45
CA VAL A 41 -0.80 -8.45 -2.73
C VAL A 41 0.38 -7.78 -2.05
N PHE A 42 0.47 -6.45 -2.15
CA PHE A 42 1.49 -5.68 -1.45
C PHE A 42 1.32 -5.79 0.06
N ASP A 43 2.39 -6.22 0.74
CA ASP A 43 2.42 -6.44 2.19
C ASP A 43 3.33 -5.41 2.87
N GLU A 44 4.63 -5.44 2.59
CA GLU A 44 5.63 -4.62 3.27
C GLU A 44 6.69 -4.03 2.31
N LEU A 45 7.12 -2.79 2.57
CA LEU A 45 8.33 -2.18 2.02
C LEU A 45 9.08 -1.40 3.10
N VAL A 46 10.34 -1.75 3.31
CA VAL A 46 11.25 -1.04 4.22
C VAL A 46 12.42 -0.46 3.42
N VAL A 47 12.69 0.84 3.58
CA VAL A 47 13.91 1.49 3.06
C VAL A 47 14.64 2.15 4.21
N ASP A 48 15.77 1.55 4.57
CA ASP A 48 16.58 1.94 5.72
C ASP A 48 15.72 2.23 6.97
N HIS A 49 16.20 3.12 7.83
CA HIS A 49 15.55 3.50 9.07
C HIS A 49 14.55 4.66 8.91
N TRP A 50 14.23 5.10 7.68
CA TRP A 50 13.42 6.30 7.47
C TRP A 50 12.12 6.06 6.70
N LEU A 51 11.97 4.93 5.99
CA LEU A 51 10.71 4.54 5.34
C LEU A 51 10.31 3.12 5.73
N HIS A 52 9.07 2.97 6.16
CA HIS A 52 8.42 1.66 6.33
C HIS A 52 6.96 1.80 5.90
N ILE A 53 6.47 0.87 5.07
CA ILE A 53 5.07 0.70 4.69
C ILE A 53 4.73 -0.76 5.01
N GLU A 54 3.65 -1.00 5.76
CA GLU A 54 3.22 -2.34 6.17
C GLU A 54 1.70 -2.45 6.09
N GLN A 55 1.19 -3.58 5.59
CA GLN A 55 -0.20 -3.94 5.66
C GLN A 55 -0.53 -4.47 7.06
N LEU A 56 -1.38 -3.75 7.81
CA LEU A 56 -1.83 -4.20 9.14
C LEU A 56 -3.03 -5.16 9.06
N SER A 57 -3.88 -4.98 8.04
CA SER A 57 -5.02 -5.86 7.75
C SER A 57 -5.39 -5.80 6.27
N GLU A 58 -6.36 -6.60 5.81
CA GLU A 58 -6.78 -6.67 4.39
C GLU A 58 -7.04 -5.28 3.76
N ARG A 59 -7.42 -4.29 4.58
CA ARG A 59 -7.84 -2.96 4.14
C ARG A 59 -7.14 -1.81 4.89
N GLU A 60 -6.08 -2.10 5.61
CA GLU A 60 -5.38 -1.14 6.46
C GLU A 60 -3.88 -1.20 6.25
N TRP A 61 -3.27 -0.04 6.02
CA TRP A 61 -1.82 0.11 5.89
C TRP A 61 -1.32 1.16 6.85
N TRP A 62 -0.21 0.86 7.49
CA TRP A 62 0.55 1.80 8.29
C TRP A 62 1.85 2.16 7.56
N MET A 63 2.24 3.42 7.66
CA MET A 63 3.48 3.91 7.08
C MET A 63 4.20 4.84 8.04
N ARG A 64 5.53 4.80 7.99
CA ARG A 64 6.40 5.82 8.56
C ARG A 64 7.27 6.41 7.47
N ILE A 65 7.35 7.74 7.42
CA ILE A 65 8.32 8.49 6.61
C ILE A 65 8.97 9.54 7.51
N GLY A 66 10.21 9.31 7.92
CA GLY A 66 10.87 10.12 8.93
C GLY A 66 10.09 10.12 10.26
N ASP A 67 9.58 11.28 10.66
CA ASP A 67 8.76 11.48 11.86
C ASP A 67 7.25 11.39 11.60
N ALA A 68 6.83 11.34 10.33
CA ALA A 68 5.43 11.21 9.96
C ALA A 68 4.97 9.76 10.09
N ARG A 69 3.76 9.60 10.61
CA ARG A 69 3.01 8.35 10.61
C ARG A 69 1.78 8.54 9.77
N ILE A 70 1.51 7.58 8.89
CA ILE A 70 0.39 7.61 7.98
C ILE A 70 -0.40 6.32 8.22
N LEU A 71 -1.70 6.45 8.43
CA LEU A 71 -2.62 5.32 8.46
C LEU A 71 -3.56 5.44 7.27
N VAL A 72 -3.61 4.41 6.44
CA VAL A 72 -4.48 4.34 5.27
C VAL A 72 -5.53 3.25 5.53
N LEU A 73 -6.79 3.63 5.47
CA LEU A 73 -7.92 2.70 5.51
C LEU A 73 -8.66 2.74 4.17
N VAL A 74 -8.92 1.56 3.61
CA VAL A 74 -9.71 1.40 2.38
C VAL A 74 -11.07 0.83 2.76
N GLU A 75 -12.11 1.66 2.74
CA GLU A 75 -13.46 1.22 3.06
C GLU A 75 -13.96 0.17 2.05
N SER A 76 -14.98 -0.61 2.43
CA SER A 76 -15.57 -1.63 1.54
C SER A 76 -16.18 -1.05 0.27
N SER A 77 -16.54 0.25 0.29
CA SER A 77 -16.97 1.04 -0.87
C SER A 77 -15.84 1.33 -1.86
N GLY A 78 -14.58 1.16 -1.46
CA GLY A 78 -13.40 1.61 -2.20
C GLY A 78 -12.96 3.04 -1.86
N GLU A 79 -13.69 3.75 -0.98
CA GLU A 79 -13.25 5.04 -0.47
C GLU A 79 -11.96 4.88 0.36
N VAL A 80 -10.99 5.79 0.17
CA VAL A 80 -9.70 5.75 0.86
C VAL A 80 -9.64 6.89 1.86
N ARG A 81 -9.36 6.56 3.12
CA ARG A 81 -9.17 7.51 4.21
C ARG A 81 -7.71 7.47 4.64
N VAL A 82 -7.13 8.64 4.83
CA VAL A 82 -5.72 8.80 5.17
C VAL A 82 -5.61 9.73 6.36
N ASP A 83 -5.10 9.19 7.47
CA ASP A 83 -4.74 9.96 8.65
C ASP A 83 -3.23 10.16 8.68
N VAL A 84 -2.78 11.38 8.94
CA VAL A 84 -1.37 11.75 8.99
C VAL A 84 -1.06 12.40 10.33
N GLU A 85 -0.25 11.73 11.14
CA GLU A 85 0.28 12.26 12.39
C GLU A 85 1.75 12.66 12.17
N ARG A 86 2.16 13.75 12.81
CA ARG A 86 3.56 14.21 12.82
C ARG A 86 3.98 14.59 14.24
N GLY A 87 5.27 14.65 14.51
CA GLY A 87 5.78 15.35 15.69
C GLY A 87 6.38 14.50 16.82
N PHE A 88 6.90 13.30 16.54
CA PHE A 88 7.92 12.74 17.42
C PHE A 88 9.29 13.34 17.04
N HIS A 89 9.63 14.45 17.72
CA HIS A 89 10.89 15.25 17.67
C HIS A 89 10.97 16.43 16.66
N ALA A 90 10.46 17.60 17.08
CA ALA A 90 10.87 18.97 16.64
C ALA A 90 10.48 19.40 15.19
N PRO A 91 10.58 20.71 14.82
CA PRO A 91 9.52 21.43 14.09
C PRO A 91 9.46 21.24 12.57
N ILE A 92 8.23 21.33 12.04
CA ILE A 92 7.82 21.18 10.64
C ILE A 92 7.78 22.55 9.94
N LEU A 93 8.38 22.66 8.74
CA LEU A 93 8.22 23.80 7.83
C LEU A 93 7.82 23.24 6.45
N GLY A 94 6.51 23.24 6.16
CA GLY A 94 5.96 22.64 4.95
C GLY A 94 5.53 23.64 3.88
N THR A 95 5.43 23.15 2.65
CA THR A 95 4.26 23.38 1.77
C THR A 95 4.17 22.23 0.77
N THR A 96 3.01 21.57 0.69
CA THR A 96 2.64 20.79 -0.50
C THR A 96 1.33 21.38 -1.00
N THR A 97 1.37 21.96 -2.19
CA THR A 97 0.21 22.53 -2.88
C THR A 97 -0.16 21.63 -4.03
N ASP A 98 -1.45 21.36 -4.17
CA ASP A 98 -2.09 20.54 -5.19
C ASP A 98 -2.93 21.38 -6.16
N LYS A 99 -2.51 22.63 -6.40
CA LYS A 99 -2.93 23.45 -7.55
C LYS A 99 -1.82 23.54 -8.59
#